data_AF-A0A961PQ75-F1
#
_entry.id   AF-A0A961PQ75-F1
#
_cell.length_a   1.000
_cell.length_b   1.000
_cell.length_c   1.000
_cell.angle_alpha   90.00
_cell.angle_beta   90.00
_cell.angle_gamma   90.00
#
_symmetry.space_group_name_H-M   'P 1'
#
loop_
_entity.id
_entity.type
_entity.pdbx_description
1 polymer ?
#
loop_
_entity_poly.entity_id
_entity_poly.type
_entity_poly.pdbx_seq_one_letter_code
_entity_poly.pdbx_strand_id
1 'polypeptide(L)'
;MVTDNDARFVLALTGEHLARARSIAPGAALGQGSMAGADDLLAETRGTAPLPAFDRPPETLAQVLYTSGTTGRPEGDAHSFASVSASMNFRTSNFGQLPQDRLLV
;
A
#
# COMPACT_ATOMS: atom_id res chain seq x y z
N MET A 1 15.30 -13.03 -4.95
CA MET A 1 14.46 -12.87 -6.16
C MET A 1 13.02 -13.04 -5.70
N VAL A 2 12.25 -11.96 -5.72
CA VAL A 2 10.84 -12.00 -5.30
C VAL A 2 10.09 -12.82 -6.35
N THR A 3 9.55 -13.97 -5.97
CA THR A 3 8.66 -14.79 -6.82
C THR A 3 7.34 -14.06 -7.04
N ASP A 4 6.44 -14.62 -7.87
CA ASP A 4 5.05 -14.14 -7.86
C ASP A 4 4.50 -14.17 -6.43
N ASN A 5 3.96 -13.05 -5.99
CA ASN A 5 3.49 -12.81 -4.63
C ASN A 5 2.00 -12.40 -4.63
N ASP A 6 1.26 -12.70 -5.71
CA ASP A 6 -0.15 -12.34 -5.87
C ASP A 6 -0.42 -10.84 -5.73
N ALA A 7 0.57 -10.01 -6.05
CA ALA A 7 0.45 -8.55 -5.99
C ALA A 7 -0.70 -8.09 -6.89
N ARG A 8 -1.69 -7.43 -6.31
CA ARG A 8 -2.90 -6.99 -7.03
C ARG A 8 -2.77 -5.61 -7.64
N PHE A 9 -1.91 -4.76 -7.08
CA PHE A 9 -1.73 -3.39 -7.52
C PHE A 9 -0.27 -2.95 -7.39
N VAL A 10 0.14 -2.01 -8.23
CA VAL A 10 1.43 -1.32 -8.18
C VAL A 10 1.15 0.16 -8.02
N LEU A 11 1.63 0.76 -6.94
CA LEU A 11 1.51 2.19 -6.69
C LEU A 11 2.77 2.91 -7.16
N ALA A 12 2.62 3.85 -8.09
CA ALA A 12 3.68 4.65 -8.66
C ALA A 12 3.57 6.13 -8.25
N LEU A 13 4.63 6.64 -7.64
CA LEU A 13 4.64 7.99 -7.06
C LEU A 13 5.00 9.10 -8.06
N THR A 14 5.46 8.74 -9.27
CA THR A 14 5.82 9.70 -10.32
C THR A 14 5.18 9.30 -11.64
N GLY A 15 4.98 10.27 -12.55
CA GLY A 15 4.45 9.99 -13.89
C GLY A 15 5.32 9.01 -14.69
N GLU A 16 6.64 9.10 -14.54
CA GLU A 16 7.60 8.16 -15.15
C GLU A 16 7.41 6.73 -14.62
N HIS A 17 7.36 6.58 -13.28
CA HIS A 17 7.14 5.27 -12.67
C HIS A 17 5.76 4.70 -13.02
N LEU A 18 4.75 5.55 -13.20
CA LEU A 18 3.42 5.11 -13.61
C LEU A 18 3.42 4.58 -15.05
N ALA A 19 4.07 5.29 -15.98
CA ALA A 19 4.20 4.84 -17.36
C ALA A 19 4.92 3.48 -17.43
N ARG A 20 5.98 3.31 -16.64
CA ARG A 20 6.69 2.03 -16.50
C ARG A 20 5.84 0.94 -15.84
N ALA A 21 5.08 1.25 -14.79
CA ALA A 21 4.21 0.28 -14.13
C ALA A 21 3.09 -0.19 -15.08
N ARG A 22 2.50 0.72 -15.87
CA ARG A 22 1.47 0.39 -16.86
C ARG A 22 1.97 -0.49 -18.00
N SER A 23 3.24 -0.37 -18.40
CA SER A 23 3.79 -1.26 -19.44
C SER A 23 3.97 -2.70 -18.96
N ILE A 24 4.12 -2.91 -17.65
CA ILE A 24 4.30 -4.23 -17.02
C ILE A 24 2.95 -4.80 -16.56
N ALA A 25 2.06 -3.95 -16.04
CA ALA A 25 0.79 -4.34 -15.43
C ALA A 25 -0.35 -3.36 -15.83
N PRO A 26 -0.86 -3.44 -17.07
CA PRO A 26 -1.71 -2.40 -17.68
C PRO A 26 -3.09 -2.16 -17.02
N GLY A 27 -3.50 -2.95 -16.01
CA GLY A 27 -4.73 -2.74 -15.24
C GLY A 27 -4.54 -2.65 -13.71
N ALA A 28 -3.30 -2.78 -13.23
CA ALA A 28 -2.98 -2.83 -11.80
C ALA A 28 -2.10 -1.65 -11.36
N ALA A 29 -1.61 -0.84 -12.30
CA ALA A 29 -0.75 0.30 -12.04
C ALA A 29 -1.57 1.56 -11.70
N LEU A 30 -1.45 2.01 -10.45
CA LEU A 30 -2.08 3.19 -9.89
C LEU A 30 -1.02 4.29 -9.70
N GLY A 31 -1.34 5.53 -10.06
CA GLY A 31 -0.43 6.66 -9.94
C GLY A 31 -0.92 7.65 -8.89
N GLN A 32 0.00 8.38 -8.25
CA GLN A 32 -0.37 9.51 -7.42
C GLN A 32 -0.88 10.66 -8.30
N GLY A 33 -2.21 10.83 -8.38
CA GLY A 33 -2.88 11.96 -9.04
C GLY A 33 -3.14 13.10 -8.06
N SER A 34 -3.39 14.31 -8.59
CA SER A 34 -3.84 15.49 -7.83
C SER A 34 -4.90 15.10 -6.79
N MET A 35 -4.77 15.57 -5.56
CA MET A 35 -5.77 15.34 -4.50
C MET A 35 -7.18 15.88 -4.83
N ALA A 36 -7.36 16.53 -5.98
CA ALA A 36 -8.68 16.75 -6.55
C ALA A 36 -9.28 15.39 -6.96
N GLY A 37 -10.02 14.76 -6.04
CA GLY A 37 -10.58 13.42 -6.22
C GLY A 37 -10.04 12.35 -5.26
N ALA A 38 -9.35 12.73 -4.17
CA ALA A 38 -9.11 11.83 -3.03
C ALA A 38 -10.41 11.31 -2.37
N ASP A 39 -11.57 11.67 -2.92
CA ASP A 39 -12.85 11.10 -2.59
C ASP A 39 -12.98 9.64 -3.04
N ASP A 40 -12.24 9.10 -4.03
CA ASP A 40 -12.67 7.82 -4.64
C ASP A 40 -12.21 6.53 -3.92
N LEU A 41 -11.23 6.56 -3.02
CA LEU A 41 -10.86 5.37 -2.21
C LEU A 41 -11.60 5.32 -0.86
N LEU A 42 -12.07 6.47 -0.35
CA LEU A 42 -12.81 6.55 0.91
C LEU A 42 -14.32 6.73 0.71
N ALA A 43 -14.78 7.29 -0.42
CA ALA A 43 -16.21 7.43 -0.70
C ALA A 43 -16.87 6.08 -1.03
N GLU A 44 -16.14 5.12 -1.61
CA GLU A 44 -16.66 3.76 -1.83
C GLU A 44 -16.62 2.87 -0.57
N THR A 45 -15.94 3.29 0.50
CA THR A 45 -15.71 2.45 1.68
C THR A 45 -16.50 2.90 2.92
N ARG A 46 -17.78 3.24 2.74
CA ARG A 46 -18.79 3.13 3.81
C ARG A 46 -19.69 1.91 3.59
N GLY A 47 -19.09 0.75 3.38
CA GLY A 47 -19.81 -0.51 3.49
C GLY A 47 -20.04 -0.85 4.96
N THR A 48 -21.29 -1.09 5.36
CA THR A 48 -21.58 -1.76 6.65
C THR A 48 -21.40 -3.28 6.54
N ALA A 49 -21.08 -3.78 5.35
CA ALA A 49 -20.77 -5.18 5.15
C ALA A 49 -19.55 -5.56 6.01
N PRO A 50 -19.59 -6.71 6.71
CA PRO A 50 -18.41 -7.20 7.42
C PRO A 50 -17.23 -7.28 6.45
N LEU A 51 -16.05 -6.85 6.91
CA LEU A 51 -14.82 -7.12 6.18
C LEU A 51 -14.70 -8.65 6.01
N PRO A 52 -14.22 -9.13 4.85
CA PRO A 52 -13.99 -10.55 4.67
C PRO A 52 -13.05 -11.07 5.76
N ALA A 53 -13.30 -12.30 6.21
CA ALA A 53 -12.41 -12.95 7.17
C ALA A 53 -11.00 -12.99 6.60
N PHE A 54 -10.03 -12.49 7.38
CA PHE A 54 -8.64 -12.57 7.01
C PHE A 54 -8.11 -13.96 7.36
N ASP A 55 -8.01 -14.84 6.37
CA ASP A 55 -7.67 -16.26 6.52
C ASP A 55 -6.20 -16.57 6.19
N ARG A 56 -5.36 -15.54 6.00
CA ARG A 56 -3.96 -15.71 5.60
C ARG A 56 -3.03 -15.77 6.82
N PRO A 57 -1.94 -16.57 6.76
CA PRO A 57 -0.92 -16.56 7.79
C PRO A 57 -0.32 -15.16 8.01
N PRO A 58 -0.02 -14.74 9.25
CA PRO A 58 0.53 -13.40 9.54
C PRO A 58 1.83 -13.07 8.79
N GLU A 59 2.64 -14.07 8.48
CA GLU A 59 3.89 -13.99 7.72
C GLU A 59 3.69 -13.79 6.21
N THR A 60 2.46 -13.89 5.71
CA THR A 60 2.14 -13.64 4.29
C THR A 60 2.57 -12.24 3.88
N LEU A 61 3.20 -12.13 2.71
CA LEU A 61 3.64 -10.84 2.16
C LEU A 61 2.42 -9.93 1.91
N ALA A 62 2.46 -8.72 2.44
CA ALA A 62 1.41 -7.72 2.27
C ALA A 62 1.84 -6.61 1.29
N GLN A 63 3.10 -6.15 1.38
CA GLN A 63 3.62 -5.10 0.51
C GLN A 63 5.13 -5.28 0.28
N VAL A 64 5.61 -4.77 -0.86
CA VAL A 64 7.04 -4.57 -1.12
C VAL A 64 7.26 -3.07 -1.39
N LEU A 65 8.11 -2.44 -0.58
CA LEU A 65 8.47 -1.03 -0.72
C LEU A 65 9.83 -0.93 -1.39
N TYR A 66 9.90 -0.26 -2.54
CA TYR A 66 11.17 -0.04 -3.23
C TYR A 66 11.82 1.26 -2.76
N THR A 67 13.09 1.18 -2.40
CA THR A 67 13.94 2.32 -2.04
C THR A 67 15.00 2.52 -3.12
N SER A 68 15.60 3.72 -3.22
CA SER A 68 16.55 4.03 -4.29
C SER A 68 17.80 3.14 -4.30
N GLY A 69 18.14 2.52 -3.16
CA GLY A 69 19.34 1.71 -2.98
C GLY A 69 20.63 2.54 -3.08
N THR A 70 21.66 2.20 -2.30
CA THR A 70 22.98 2.89 -2.41
C THR A 70 23.80 2.41 -3.61
N THR A 71 23.39 1.30 -4.22
CA THR A 71 24.05 0.65 -5.36
C THR A 71 23.55 1.14 -6.73
N GLY A 72 22.67 2.15 -6.74
CA GLY A 72 22.05 2.69 -7.96
C GLY A 72 20.95 1.81 -8.55
N ARG A 73 20.61 0.69 -7.90
CA ARG A 73 19.48 -0.16 -8.25
C ARG A 73 18.47 -0.14 -7.10
N PRO A 74 17.17 0.03 -7.39
CA PRO A 74 16.16 -0.01 -6.34
C PRO A 74 16.13 -1.36 -5.61
N GLU A 75 16.09 -1.30 -4.30
CA GLU A 75 16.01 -2.47 -3.42
C GLU A 75 14.58 -2.58 -2.87
N GLY A 76 13.98 -3.76 -2.95
CA GLY A 76 12.63 -4.02 -2.46
C GLY A 76 12.66 -4.56 -1.04
N ASP A 77 12.05 -3.83 -0.11
CA ASP A 77 11.84 -4.25 1.28
C ASP A 77 10.47 -4.92 1.44
N ALA A 78 10.46 -6.10 2.03
CA ALA A 78 9.29 -6.98 2.07
C ALA A 78 8.62 -6.91 3.46
N HIS A 79 7.34 -6.54 3.48
CA HIS A 79 6.57 -6.44 4.71
C HIS A 79 5.41 -7.43 4.72
N SER A 80 5.36 -8.26 5.75
CA SER A 80 4.25 -9.16 6.01
C SER A 80 3.03 -8.43 6.57
N PHE A 81 1.86 -9.06 6.54
CA PHE A 81 0.66 -8.55 7.21
C PHE A 81 0.90 -8.30 8.71
N ALA A 82 1.65 -9.16 9.38
CA ALA A 82 2.03 -8.96 10.78
C ALA A 82 2.85 -7.67 10.98
N SER A 83 3.83 -7.41 10.12
CA SER A 83 4.68 -6.22 10.23
C SER A 83 3.91 -4.92 9.96
N VAL A 84 3.00 -4.93 8.98
CA VAL A 84 2.13 -3.78 8.68
C VAL A 84 1.16 -3.53 9.84
N SER A 85 0.56 -4.59 10.39
CA SER A 85 -0.35 -4.51 11.54
C SER A 85 0.35 -3.99 12.78
N ALA A 86 1.58 -4.44 13.04
CA ALA A 86 2.40 -3.95 14.14
C ALA A 86 2.70 -2.44 14.00
N SER A 87 3.00 -1.96 12.78
CA SER A 87 3.20 -0.52 12.51
C SER A 87 1.92 0.29 12.76
N MET A 88 0.76 -0.21 12.34
CA MET A 88 -0.54 0.42 12.60
C MET A 88 -0.83 0.50 14.10
N ASN A 89 -0.67 -0.61 14.82
CA ASN A 89 -0.89 -0.68 16.26
C ASN A 89 0.06 0.27 17.01
N PHE A 90 1.33 0.32 16.61
CA PHE A 90 2.29 1.27 17.17
C PHE A 90 1.82 2.72 17.01
N ARG A 91 1.29 3.10 15.85
CA ARG A 91 0.76 4.46 15.66
C ARG A 91 -0.40 4.75 16.61
N THR A 92 -1.34 3.81 16.76
CA THR A 92 -2.46 3.96 17.69
C THR A 92 -1.99 4.03 19.14
N SER A 93 -1.07 3.15 19.57
CA SER A 93 -0.61 3.10 20.96
C SER A 93 0.28 4.26 21.36
N ASN A 94 1.12 4.74 20.44
CA ASN A 94 2.15 5.74 20.76
C ASN A 94 1.73 7.16 20.43
N PHE A 95 0.90 7.36 19.41
CA PHE A 95 0.41 8.69 19.02
C PHE A 95 -1.06 8.91 19.39
N GLY A 96 -1.74 7.90 19.94
CA GLY A 96 -3.12 8.01 20.39
C GLY A 96 -4.08 8.31 19.25
N GLN A 97 -3.82 7.81 18.04
CA GLN A 97 -4.62 8.12 16.86
C GLN A 97 -6.09 7.68 17.06
N LEU A 98 -7.01 8.64 16.94
CA LEU A 98 -8.46 8.46 17.11
C LEU A 98 -9.21 8.61 15.79
N PRO A 99 -10.47 8.11 15.71
CA PRO A 99 -11.28 8.21 14.49
C PRO A 99 -11.54 9.65 14.01
N GLN A 100 -11.48 10.65 14.91
CA GLN A 100 -11.66 12.06 14.56
C GLN A 100 -10.39 12.74 14.01
N ASP A 101 -9.24 12.08 14.09
CA ASP A 101 -7.98 12.66 13.64
C ASP A 101 -7.93 12.74 12.11
N ARG A 102 -7.31 13.80 11.61
CA ARG A 102 -7.13 14.02 10.18
C ARG A 102 -5.69 13.71 9.81
N LEU A 103 -5.51 12.74 8.91
CA LEU A 103 -4.22 12.40 8.34
C LEU A 103 -4.00 13.20 7.06
N LEU A 104 -2.81 13.77 6.91
CA LEU A 104 -2.33 14.22 5.61
C LEU A 104 -1.78 13.00 4.89
N VAL A 105 -2.33 12.70 3.72
CA VAL A 105 -1.95 11.57 2.86
C VAL A 105 -1.32 12.07 1.58
#